data_AF-A0A2L0NDZ2-F1
#
_entry.id   AF-A0A2L0NDZ2-F1
#
_cell.length_a   1.000
_cell.length_b   1.000
_cell.length_c   1.000
_cell.angle_alpha   90.00
_cell.angle_beta   90.00
_cell.angle_gamma   90.00
#
_symmetry.space_group_name_H-M   'P 1'
#
loop_
_entity.id
_entity.type
_entity.pdbx_description
1 polymer ?
#
loop_
_entity_poly.entity_id
_entity_poly.type
_entity_poly.pdbx_seq_one_letter_code
_entity_poly.pdbx_strand_id
1 'polypeptide(L)'
;MSEIYAAVDALLAKARGGGDLPEPAERERLRKEAGLTQIEVAAALDTRRETFARWENGTAQPRAPKRGAYAFLLAGLADIHGTRGPDGWLTLARQARPLDTGAETTAGE
;
A
#
# COMPACT_ATOMS: atom_id res chain seq x y z
N MET A 1 18.18 -23.32 -12.59
CA MET A 1 17.63 -21.95 -12.74
C MET A 1 18.15 -21.12 -11.57
N SER A 2 19.46 -20.94 -11.56
CA SER A 2 20.17 -19.66 -11.72
C SER A 2 20.11 -18.83 -10.43
N GLU A 3 21.02 -19.18 -9.52
CA GLU A 3 21.41 -18.46 -8.31
C GLU A 3 21.61 -16.95 -8.55
N ILE A 4 22.01 -16.60 -9.77
CA ILE A 4 22.08 -15.23 -10.29
C ILE A 4 20.71 -14.53 -10.28
N TYR A 5 19.62 -15.18 -10.71
CA TYR A 5 18.29 -14.57 -10.68
C TYR A 5 17.75 -14.44 -9.25
N ALA A 6 18.08 -15.38 -8.36
CA ALA A 6 17.73 -15.26 -6.93
C ALA A 6 18.51 -14.14 -6.23
N ALA A 7 19.79 -13.96 -6.55
CA ALA A 7 20.60 -12.84 -6.05
C ALA A 7 20.12 -11.50 -6.61
N VAL A 8 19.72 -11.45 -7.88
CA VAL A 8 19.11 -10.26 -8.50
C VAL A 8 17.74 -9.97 -7.87
N ASP A 9 16.89 -10.96 -7.64
CA ASP A 9 15.60 -10.77 -6.96
C ASP A 9 15.79 -10.32 -5.50
N ALA A 10 16.79 -10.84 -4.79
CA ALA A 10 17.15 -10.41 -3.44
C ALA A 10 17.67 -8.95 -3.41
N LEU A 11 18.42 -8.53 -4.43
CA LEU A 11 18.85 -7.12 -4.58
C LEU A 11 17.66 -6.22 -4.94
N LEU A 12 16.74 -6.69 -5.78
CA LEU A 12 15.50 -5.98 -6.11
C LEU A 12 14.56 -5.90 -4.88
N ALA A 13 14.45 -6.95 -4.07
CA ALA A 13 13.68 -6.98 -2.83
C ALA A 13 14.27 -6.06 -1.75
N LYS A 14 15.60 -5.99 -1.65
CA LYS A 14 16.31 -5.06 -0.75
C LYS A 14 16.18 -3.61 -1.22
N ALA A 15 16.12 -3.37 -2.53
CA ALA A 15 15.86 -2.06 -3.12
C ALA A 15 14.38 -1.62 -3.00
N ARG A 16 13.43 -2.56 -2.90
CA ARG A 16 11.98 -2.29 -2.85
C ARG A 16 11.50 -1.56 -1.59
N GLY A 17 12.28 -1.44 -0.51
CA GLY A 17 12.06 -0.49 0.62
C GLY A 17 10.66 -0.41 1.28
N GLY A 18 9.71 -1.28 0.95
CA GLY A 18 8.28 -1.04 1.16
C GLY A 18 7.39 -2.07 0.45
N GLY A 19 7.70 -3.35 0.63
CA GLY A 19 7.14 -4.50 -0.13
C GLY A 19 5.67 -4.83 0.12
N ASP A 20 4.77 -3.95 -0.27
CA ASP A 20 3.32 -4.20 -0.33
C ASP A 20 2.56 -3.03 -0.97
N LEU A 21 3.21 -1.87 -1.13
CA LEU A 21 2.62 -0.71 -1.78
C LEU A 21 3.30 -0.46 -3.14
N PRO A 22 2.53 -0.14 -4.20
CA PRO A 22 3.07 0.22 -5.50
C PRO A 22 3.86 1.53 -5.46
N GLU A 23 4.47 1.89 -6.58
CA GLU A 23 5.12 3.19 -6.74
C GLU A 23 4.15 4.35 -6.52
N PRO A 24 4.62 5.51 -6.01
CA PRO A 24 3.81 6.70 -5.76
C PRO A 24 2.86 7.10 -6.91
N ALA A 25 3.37 7.07 -8.16
CA ALA A 25 2.60 7.41 -9.34
C ALA A 25 1.43 6.43 -9.60
N GLU A 26 1.64 5.14 -9.34
CA GLU A 26 0.63 4.11 -9.53
C GLU A 26 -0.47 4.19 -8.46
N ARG A 27 -0.11 4.56 -7.22
CA ARG A 27 -1.09 4.84 -6.15
C ARG A 27 -2.08 5.92 -6.58
N GLU A 28 -1.56 7.03 -7.08
CA GLU A 28 -2.37 8.18 -7.51
C GLU A 28 -3.24 7.83 -8.72
N ARG A 29 -2.68 7.11 -9.71
CA ARG A 29 -3.42 6.67 -10.89
C ARG A 29 -4.62 5.82 -10.50
N LEU A 30 -4.39 4.75 -9.74
CA LEU A 30 -5.45 3.81 -9.34
C LEU A 30 -6.57 4.54 -8.60
N ARG A 31 -6.23 5.46 -7.69
CA ARG A 31 -7.21 6.31 -7.00
C ARG A 31 -8.02 7.16 -7.98
N LYS A 32 -7.35 7.84 -8.92
CA LYS A 32 -8.01 8.72 -9.91
C LYS A 32 -8.89 7.94 -10.89
N GLU A 33 -8.44 6.79 -11.36
CA GLU A 33 -9.23 5.92 -12.26
C GLU A 33 -10.47 5.36 -11.57
N ALA A 34 -10.39 5.14 -10.26
CA ALA A 34 -11.54 4.76 -9.43
C ALA A 34 -12.48 5.93 -9.09
N GLY A 35 -12.15 7.17 -9.50
CA GLY A 35 -12.95 8.36 -9.18
C GLY A 35 -12.87 8.79 -7.71
N LEU A 36 -11.95 8.23 -6.92
CA LEU A 36 -11.83 8.51 -5.49
C LEU A 36 -11.01 9.78 -5.25
N THR A 37 -11.41 10.61 -4.28
CA THR A 37 -10.62 11.76 -3.84
C THR A 37 -9.65 11.38 -2.72
N GLN A 38 -8.60 12.19 -2.52
CA GLN A 38 -7.69 12.05 -1.38
C GLN A 38 -8.41 12.15 -0.03
N ILE A 39 -9.50 12.93 0.03
CA ILE A 39 -10.28 13.14 1.24
C ILE A 39 -11.04 11.86 1.60
N GLU A 40 -11.69 11.22 0.62
CA GLU A 40 -12.43 9.98 0.83
C GLU A 40 -11.53 8.84 1.31
N VAL A 41 -10.37 8.65 0.67
CA VAL A 41 -9.43 7.60 1.08
C VAL A 41 -8.81 7.92 2.45
N ALA A 42 -8.47 9.18 2.71
CA ALA A 42 -7.95 9.59 4.00
C ALA A 42 -8.98 9.36 5.13
N ALA A 43 -10.26 9.67 4.89
CA ALA A 43 -11.33 9.42 5.84
C ALA A 43 -11.52 7.91 6.12
N ALA A 44 -11.50 7.08 5.07
CA ALA A 44 -11.60 5.62 5.22
C ALA A 44 -10.43 5.00 6.00
N LEU A 45 -9.24 5.60 5.94
CA LEU A 45 -8.04 5.16 6.64
C LEU A 45 -7.80 5.88 7.98
N ASP A 46 -8.77 6.65 8.47
CA ASP A 46 -8.66 7.45 9.70
C ASP A 46 -7.39 8.33 9.69
N THR A 47 -7.13 9.04 8.60
CA THR A 47 -5.96 9.94 8.50
C THR A 47 -6.34 11.29 7.93
N ARG A 48 -5.39 12.23 7.98
CA ARG A 48 -5.57 13.56 7.41
C ARG A 48 -5.26 13.51 5.92
N ARG A 49 -6.01 14.28 5.12
CA ARG A 49 -5.78 14.44 3.68
C ARG A 49 -4.33 14.84 3.36
N GLU A 50 -3.73 15.70 4.17
CA GLU A 50 -2.31 16.10 4.01
C GLU A 50 -1.33 14.93 4.23
N THR A 51 -1.60 14.09 5.23
CA THR A 51 -0.79 12.89 5.51
C THR A 51 -0.92 11.88 4.38
N PHE A 52 -2.15 11.67 3.89
CA PHE A 52 -2.40 10.81 2.74
C PHE A 52 -1.70 11.33 1.48
N ALA A 53 -1.74 12.64 1.23
CA ALA A 53 -1.00 13.24 0.12
C ALA A 53 0.50 12.99 0.22
N ARG A 54 1.11 13.02 1.42
CA ARG A 54 2.52 12.65 1.61
C ARG A 54 2.80 11.18 1.29
N TRP A 55 1.83 10.29 1.53
CA TRP A 55 1.92 8.88 1.15
C TRP A 55 1.85 8.66 -0.36
N GLU A 56 0.97 9.37 -1.05
CA GLU A 56 0.87 9.33 -2.52
C GLU A 56 2.08 9.97 -3.20
N ASN A 57 2.74 10.95 -2.56
CA ASN A 57 3.97 11.56 -3.08
C ASN A 57 5.24 10.79 -2.69
N GLY A 58 5.13 9.73 -1.89
CA GLY A 58 6.28 8.95 -1.40
C GLY A 58 7.17 9.67 -0.39
N THR A 59 6.79 10.86 0.09
CA THR A 59 7.55 11.63 1.09
C THR A 59 7.34 11.13 2.51
N ALA A 60 6.28 10.34 2.73
CA ALA A 60 6.05 9.58 3.95
C ALA A 60 5.46 8.22 3.60
N GLN A 61 5.57 7.25 4.52
CA GLN A 61 5.00 5.93 4.35
C GLN A 61 3.96 5.66 5.46
N PRO A 62 2.78 5.09 5.15
CA PRO A 62 1.85 4.62 6.16
C PRO A 62 2.50 3.55 7.04
N ARG A 63 2.15 3.59 8.33
CA ARG A 63 2.52 2.57 9.33
C ARG A 63 1.39 1.53 9.45
N ALA A 64 1.69 0.35 9.99
CA ALA A 64 0.65 -0.61 10.36
C ALA A 64 -0.29 0.00 11.43
N PRO A 65 -1.61 -0.31 11.42
CA PRO A 65 -2.33 -1.18 10.48
C PRO A 65 -2.77 -0.48 9.17
N LYS A 66 -2.74 0.86 9.12
CA LYS A 66 -3.20 1.68 7.97
C LYS A 66 -2.51 1.31 6.66
N ARG A 67 -1.25 0.88 6.73
CA ARG A 67 -0.48 0.38 5.59
C ARG A 67 -1.16 -0.80 4.89
N GLY A 68 -1.58 -1.82 5.64
CA GLY A 68 -2.21 -3.02 5.07
C GLY A 68 -3.58 -2.72 4.47
N ALA A 69 -4.38 -1.91 5.16
CA ALA A 69 -5.67 -1.44 4.64
C ALA A 69 -5.50 -0.66 3.33
N TYR A 70 -4.50 0.23 3.26
CA TYR A 70 -4.22 1.00 2.05
C TYR A 70 -3.75 0.12 0.89
N ALA A 71 -2.88 -0.83 1.16
CA ALA A 71 -2.40 -1.75 0.14
C ALA A 71 -3.53 -2.67 -0.37
N PHE A 72 -4.39 -3.15 0.53
CA PHE A 72 -5.57 -3.94 0.16
C PHE A 72 -6.52 -3.14 -0.74
N LEU A 73 -6.77 -1.87 -0.42
CA LEU A 73 -7.54 -0.96 -1.29
C LEU A 73 -6.91 -0.88 -2.69
N LEU A 74 -5.59 -0.62 -2.76
CA LEU A 74 -4.89 -0.49 -4.05
C LEU A 74 -4.90 -1.80 -4.84
N ALA A 75 -4.79 -2.95 -4.18
CA ALA A 75 -4.88 -4.25 -4.85
C ALA A 75 -6.27 -4.48 -5.46
N GLY A 76 -7.34 -4.05 -4.79
CA GLY A 76 -8.69 -4.09 -5.35
C GLY A 76 -8.87 -3.15 -6.55
N LEU A 77 -8.34 -1.92 -6.47
CA LEU A 77 -8.38 -0.98 -7.58
C LEU A 77 -7.58 -1.47 -8.80
N ALA A 78 -6.45 -2.12 -8.56
CA ALA A 78 -5.63 -2.73 -9.58
C ALA A 78 -6.31 -3.92 -10.28
N ASP A 79 -7.21 -4.64 -9.61
CA ASP A 79 -8.02 -5.69 -10.24
C ASP A 79 -9.04 -5.10 -11.23
N ILE A 80 -9.63 -3.96 -10.87
CA ILE A 80 -10.64 -3.25 -11.68
C ILE A 80 -10.00 -2.53 -12.88
N HIS A 81 -8.88 -1.85 -12.67
CA HIS A 81 -8.26 -0.94 -13.65
C HIS A 81 -6.96 -1.48 -14.27
N GLY A 82 -6.52 -2.67 -13.86
CA GLY A 82 -5.22 -3.24 -14.18
C GLY A 82 -4.07 -2.51 -13.47
N THR A 83 -2.88 -3.13 -13.44
CA THR A 83 -1.65 -2.50 -12.96
C THR A 83 -0.83 -1.90 -14.08
N ARG A 84 -0.13 -0.79 -13.79
CA ARG A 84 0.97 -0.28 -14.61
C ARG A 84 2.28 -0.40 -13.84
N GLY A 85 3.30 -0.96 -14.48
CA GLY A 85 4.58 -1.25 -13.85
C GLY A 85 4.58 -2.60 -13.13
N PRO A 86 5.54 -2.82 -12.20
CA PRO A 86 5.73 -4.11 -11.56
C PRO A 86 4.55 -4.46 -10.63
N ASP A 87 3.97 -5.65 -10.82
CA ASP A 87 2.81 -6.16 -10.08
C ASP A 87 3.18 -6.94 -8.81
N GLY A 88 4.48 -7.15 -8.52
CA GLY A 88 4.94 -7.96 -7.39
C GLY A 88 4.47 -7.52 -5.99
N TRP A 89 3.95 -6.29 -5.85
CA TRP A 89 3.34 -5.80 -4.61
C TRP A 89 1.93 -6.35 -4.36
N LEU A 90 1.20 -6.75 -5.41
CA LEU A 90 -0.19 -7.25 -5.32
C LEU A 90 -0.30 -8.47 -4.41
N THR A 91 0.63 -9.41 -4.53
CA THR A 91 0.64 -10.64 -3.72
C THR A 91 0.74 -10.29 -2.23
N LEU A 92 1.58 -9.32 -1.87
CA LEU A 92 1.80 -8.92 -0.47
C LEU A 92 0.64 -8.06 0.05
N ALA A 93 0.10 -7.18 -0.78
CA ALA A 93 -1.12 -6.41 -0.49
C ALA A 93 -2.34 -7.31 -0.21
N ARG A 94 -2.47 -8.43 -0.94
CA ARG A 94 -3.52 -9.43 -0.70
C ARG A 94 -3.33 -10.18 0.62
N GLN A 95 -2.10 -10.42 1.02
CA GLN A 95 -1.76 -11.04 2.30
C GLN A 95 -1.95 -10.08 3.49
N ALA A 96 -1.90 -8.77 3.26
CA ALA A 96 -2.09 -7.74 4.28
C ALA A 96 -3.54 -7.65 4.83
N ARG A 97 -4.40 -8.63 4.52
CA ARG A 97 -5.72 -8.81 5.12
C ARG A 97 -5.66 -9.74 6.34
N PRO A 98 -5.45 -9.19 7.55
CA PRO A 98 -6.06 -9.70 8.76
C PRO A 98 -6.94 -8.60 9.38
N LEU A 99 -8.27 -8.67 9.18
CA LEU A 99 -9.23 -7.97 10.03
C LEU A 99 -9.51 -8.85 11.25
N ASP A 100 -8.52 -9.01 12.12
CA ASP A 100 -8.75 -9.27 13.55
C ASP A 100 -7.45 -8.97 14.32
N THR A 101 -7.28 -7.73 14.74
CA THR A 101 -6.62 -7.43 16.01
C THR A 101 -7.17 -6.10 16.48
N GLY A 102 -8.14 -6.16 17.39
CA GLY A 102 -8.44 -5.04 18.25
C GLY A 102 -7.15 -4.63 18.95
N ALA A 103 -6.60 -3.46 18.59
CA ALA A 103 -5.76 -2.74 19.53
C ALA A 103 -6.73 -2.07 20.49
N GLU A 104 -7.02 -2.80 21.56
CA GLU A 104 -7.75 -2.36 22.72
C GLU A 104 -7.33 -0.94 23.11
N THR A 105 -8.35 -0.10 23.27
CA THR A 105 -8.30 1.01 24.20
C THR A 105 -7.86 0.45 25.55
N THR A 106 -6.65 0.77 26.00
CA THR A 106 -6.36 0.73 27.43
C THR A 106 -6.48 2.16 27.95
N ALA A 107 -7.65 2.44 28.52
CA ALA A 107 -7.77 3.37 29.62
C ALA A 107 -7.35 2.63 30.90
N GLY A 108 -6.68 3.33 31.83
CA GLY A 108 -6.20 2.85 33.13
C GLY A 108 -4.67 2.72 33.12
N GLU A 109 -3.89 3.44 33.94
CA GLU A 109 -4.13 4.10 35.24
C GLU A 109 -3.52 5.51 35.31
#